data_AF-A0A6G3XT69-F1
#
_entry.id   AF-A0A6G3XT69-F1
#
_cell.length_a   1.000
_cell.length_b   1.000
_cell.length_c   1.000
_cell.angle_alpha   90.00
_cell.angle_beta   90.00
_cell.angle_gamma   90.00
#
_symmetry.space_group_name_H-M   'P 1'
#
loop_
_entity.id
_entity.type
_entity.pdbx_description
1 polymer ?
#
loop_
_entity_poly.entity_id
_entity_poly.type
_entity_poly.pdbx_seq_one_letter_code
_entity_poly.pdbx_strand_id
1 'polypeptide(L)'
;RIAAFLAAGLLITVFLLAFRYTSWGVSMRAAAENPQTAALMGIKLGRVSLAAWAVAGALAAVAALFLTVFPTPGLERATSLAALKAFPAAILGGLDSTTGALAGGLIVGVTESLATGYQSDLSFLGRGIGDLAPYLVMVAVLLI
;
A
#
# COMPACT_ATOMS: atom_id res chain seq x y z
N ARG A 1 -14.93 -11.79 5.39
CA ARG A 1 -14.26 -10.55 5.85
C ARG A 1 -13.21 -10.82 6.93
N ILE A 2 -13.52 -11.57 8.01
CA ILE A 2 -12.54 -11.89 9.07
C ILE A 2 -11.31 -12.66 8.53
N ALA A 3 -11.51 -13.67 7.68
CA ALA A 3 -10.40 -14.42 7.08
C ALA A 3 -9.43 -13.54 6.28
N ALA A 4 -9.94 -12.56 5.53
CA ALA A 4 -9.11 -11.61 4.79
C ALA A 4 -8.32 -10.68 5.72
N PHE A 5 -8.93 -10.20 6.81
CA PHE A 5 -8.22 -9.40 7.82
C PHE A 5 -7.13 -10.21 8.53
N LEU A 6 -7.40 -11.46 8.90
CA LEU A 6 -6.41 -12.33 9.54
C LEU A 6 -5.26 -12.67 8.58
N ALA A 7 -5.57 -12.99 7.33
CA ALA A 7 -4.55 -13.30 6.34
C ALA A 7 -3.70 -12.06 6.00
N ALA A 8 -4.32 -10.90 5.81
CA ALA A 8 -3.61 -9.64 5.60
C ALA A 8 -2.72 -9.30 6.81
N GLY A 9 -3.26 -9.38 8.03
CA GLY A 9 -2.50 -9.14 9.26
C GLY A 9 -1.30 -10.08 9.43
N LEU A 10 -1.49 -11.37 9.14
CA LEU A 10 -0.40 -12.36 9.18
C LEU A 10 0.68 -12.04 8.14
N LEU A 11 0.28 -11.78 6.88
CA LEU A 11 1.21 -11.44 5.80
C LEU A 11 2.02 -10.18 6.08
N ILE A 12 1.35 -9.12 6.55
CA ILE A 12 1.97 -7.87 6.94
C ILE A 12 2.97 -8.11 8.08
N THR A 13 2.58 -8.89 9.09
CA THR A 13 3.46 -9.19 10.24
C THR A 13 4.69 -9.98 9.83
N VAL A 14 4.51 -11.01 9.00
CA VAL A 14 5.62 -11.83 8.46
C VAL A 14 6.53 -10.97 7.59
N PHE A 15 5.98 -10.12 6.72
CA PHE A 15 6.76 -9.22 5.88
C PHE A 15 7.55 -8.21 6.72
N LEU A 16 6.94 -7.58 7.73
CA LEU A 16 7.63 -6.64 8.61
C LEU A 16 8.75 -7.33 9.43
N LEU A 17 8.51 -8.55 9.93
CA LEU A 17 9.55 -9.32 10.61
C LEU A 17 10.70 -9.64 9.65
N ALA A 18 10.39 -10.17 8.46
CA ALA A 18 11.40 -10.50 7.46
C ALA A 18 12.20 -9.25 7.05
N PHE A 19 11.53 -8.12 6.84
CA PHE A 19 12.17 -6.85 6.49
C PHE A 19 13.05 -6.30 7.62
N ARG A 20 12.65 -6.48 8.88
CA ARG A 20 13.41 -5.98 10.04
C ARG A 20 14.61 -6.83 10.38
N TYR A 21 14.47 -8.16 10.36
CA TYR A 21 15.46 -9.10 10.91
C TYR A 21 16.34 -9.78 9.85
N THR A 22 15.94 -9.81 8.58
CA THR A 22 16.73 -10.48 7.53
C THR A 22 17.84 -9.56 7.02
N SER A 23 19.02 -10.13 6.75
CA SER A 23 20.17 -9.44 6.12
C SER A 23 19.80 -8.71 4.83
N TRP A 24 18.87 -9.28 4.07
CA TRP A 24 18.30 -8.70 2.88
C TRP A 24 17.53 -7.39 3.14
N GLY A 25 16.70 -7.33 4.19
CA GLY A 25 15.96 -6.12 4.55
C GLY A 25 16.85 -5.02 5.11
N VAL A 26 17.93 -5.37 5.81
CA VAL A 26 18.97 -4.40 6.21
C VAL A 26 19.67 -3.80 4.99
N SER A 27 20.00 -4.63 4.00
CA SER A 27 20.62 -4.19 2.75
C SER A 27 19.73 -3.23 1.96
N MET A 28 18.41 -3.45 1.99
CA MET A 28 17.42 -2.58 1.38
C MET A 28 17.34 -1.21 2.02
N ARG A 29 17.29 -1.16 3.36
CA ARG A 29 17.24 0.11 4.08
C ARG A 29 18.52 0.93 3.87
N ALA A 30 19.68 0.27 3.87
CA ALA A 30 20.95 0.92 3.57
C ALA A 30 21.00 1.49 2.13
N ALA A 31 20.47 0.75 1.15
CA ALA A 31 20.38 1.22 -0.23
C ALA A 31 19.37 2.37 -0.42
N ALA A 32 18.30 2.41 0.40
CA ALA A 32 17.29 3.46 0.37
C ALA A 32 17.80 4.79 0.95
N GLU A 33 18.62 4.77 2.01
CA GLU A 33 19.22 5.99 2.55
C GLU A 33 20.29 6.58 1.63
N ASN A 34 21.26 5.77 1.20
CA ASN A 34 22.29 6.23 0.28
C ASN A 34 22.79 5.09 -0.62
N PRO A 35 22.35 5.03 -1.90
CA PRO A 35 22.74 3.97 -2.81
C PRO A 35 24.24 4.00 -3.14
N GLN A 36 24.87 5.19 -3.16
CA GLN A 36 26.29 5.34 -3.45
C GLN A 36 27.14 4.75 -2.31
N THR A 37 26.81 5.09 -1.06
CA THR A 37 27.50 4.53 0.12
C THR A 37 27.26 3.02 0.24
N ALA A 38 26.04 2.55 -0.01
CA ALA A 38 25.71 1.13 0.00
C ALA A 38 26.56 0.33 -1.02
N ALA A 39 26.76 0.88 -2.22
CA ALA A 39 27.61 0.26 -3.23
C ALA A 39 29.08 0.15 -2.78
N LEU A 40 29.60 1.18 -2.11
CA LEU A 40 30.96 1.18 -1.54
C LEU A 40 31.13 0.13 -0.43
N MET A 41 30.06 -0.18 0.31
CA MET A 41 30.03 -1.25 1.32
C MET A 41 29.88 -2.66 0.73
N GLY A 42 29.95 -2.81 -0.61
CA GLY A 42 29.87 -4.10 -1.30
C GLY A 42 28.44 -4.60 -1.56
N ILE A 43 27.42 -3.77 -1.31
CA ILE A 43 26.02 -4.13 -1.58
C ILE A 43 25.76 -4.02 -3.08
N LYS A 44 25.35 -5.14 -3.70
CA LYS A 44 24.95 -5.17 -5.11
C LYS A 44 23.55 -4.59 -5.28
N LEU A 45 23.47 -3.28 -5.53
CA LEU A 45 22.22 -2.52 -5.76
C LEU A 45 21.25 -3.25 -6.71
N GLY A 46 21.74 -3.82 -7.81
CA GLY A 46 20.89 -4.55 -8.77
C GLY A 46 20.21 -5.80 -8.18
N ARG A 47 20.85 -6.51 -7.24
CA ARG A 47 20.21 -7.66 -6.56
C ARG A 47 19.20 -7.19 -5.52
N VAL A 48 19.51 -6.08 -4.84
CA VAL A 48 18.61 -5.49 -3.83
C VAL A 48 17.34 -4.98 -4.52
N SER A 49 17.47 -4.25 -5.63
CA SER A 49 16.32 -3.76 -6.39
C SER A 49 15.49 -4.89 -7.01
N LEU A 50 16.13 -5.89 -7.64
CA LEU A 50 15.42 -7.04 -8.20
C LEU A 50 14.58 -7.75 -7.15
N ALA A 51 15.17 -7.96 -5.97
CA ALA A 51 14.46 -8.61 -4.91
C ALA A 51 13.34 -7.72 -4.34
N ALA A 52 13.52 -6.40 -4.26
CA ALA A 52 12.44 -5.48 -3.85
C ALA A 52 11.24 -5.63 -4.78
N TRP A 53 11.50 -5.63 -6.08
CA TRP A 53 10.49 -5.87 -7.11
C TRP A 53 9.85 -7.25 -6.99
N ALA A 54 10.63 -8.29 -6.70
CA ALA A 54 10.10 -9.64 -6.52
C ALA A 54 9.13 -9.71 -5.33
N VAL A 55 9.47 -9.09 -4.18
CA VAL A 55 8.60 -9.08 -3.00
C VAL A 55 7.39 -8.17 -3.18
N ALA A 56 7.56 -7.01 -3.81
CA ALA A 56 6.45 -6.14 -4.19
C ALA A 56 5.46 -6.86 -5.11
N GLY A 57 5.96 -7.57 -6.12
CA GLY A 57 5.15 -8.37 -7.03
C GLY A 57 4.43 -9.53 -6.32
N ALA A 58 5.10 -10.22 -5.39
CA ALA A 58 4.49 -11.29 -4.60
C ALA A 58 3.36 -10.75 -3.71
N LEU A 59 3.57 -9.62 -3.02
CA LEU A 59 2.55 -8.98 -2.20
C LEU A 59 1.38 -8.47 -3.06
N ALA A 60 1.66 -7.87 -4.21
CA ALA A 60 0.65 -7.41 -5.16
C ALA A 60 -0.20 -8.57 -5.71
N ALA A 61 0.41 -9.72 -6.01
CA ALA A 61 -0.31 -10.91 -6.44
C ALA A 61 -1.27 -11.41 -5.35
N VAL A 62 -0.83 -11.43 -4.09
CA VAL A 62 -1.68 -11.81 -2.97
C VAL A 62 -2.83 -10.81 -2.77
N ALA A 63 -2.55 -9.50 -2.86
CA ALA A 63 -3.59 -8.47 -2.80
C ALA A 63 -4.62 -8.63 -3.93
N ALA A 64 -4.18 -8.90 -5.17
CA ALA A 64 -5.05 -9.13 -6.31
C ALA A 64 -5.89 -10.41 -6.16
N LEU A 65 -5.35 -11.47 -5.57
CA LEU A 65 -6.12 -12.67 -5.23
C LEU A 65 -7.24 -12.35 -4.22
N PHE A 66 -6.94 -11.58 -3.18
CA PHE A 66 -7.98 -11.17 -2.23
C PHE A 66 -9.05 -10.29 -2.87
N LEU A 67 -8.66 -9.41 -3.79
CA LEU A 67 -9.56 -8.50 -4.49
C LEU A 67 -10.46 -9.19 -5.51
N THR A 68 -10.00 -10.26 -6.15
CA THR A 68 -10.76 -10.99 -7.20
C THR A 68 -11.66 -12.08 -6.62
N VAL A 69 -11.28 -12.69 -5.50
CA VAL A 69 -12.03 -13.81 -4.90
C VAL A 69 -13.13 -13.32 -3.94
N PHE A 70 -12.99 -12.15 -3.33
CA PHE A 70 -13.96 -11.57 -2.39
C PHE A 70 -14.19 -10.10 -2.69
N PRO A 71 -15.44 -9.55 -2.71
CA PRO A 71 -16.72 -10.11 -2.24
C PRO A 71 -17.62 -10.74 -3.32
N THR A 72 -17.36 -10.47 -4.59
CA THR A 72 -18.11 -11.02 -5.73
C THR A 72 -17.08 -11.50 -6.76
N PRO A 73 -17.09 -12.78 -7.16
CA PRO A 73 -16.16 -13.28 -8.17
C PRO A 73 -16.38 -12.55 -9.50
N GLY A 74 -15.40 -11.77 -9.93
CA GLY A 74 -15.51 -11.01 -11.18
C GLY A 74 -14.45 -9.91 -11.27
N LEU A 75 -13.91 -9.71 -12.47
CA LEU A 75 -13.01 -8.60 -12.73
C LEU A 75 -13.83 -7.42 -13.25
N GLU A 76 -14.29 -6.58 -12.33
CA GLU A 76 -15.01 -5.36 -12.69
C GLU A 76 -14.03 -4.27 -13.13
N ARG A 77 -14.46 -3.37 -14.02
CA ARG A 77 -13.60 -2.28 -14.51
C ARG A 77 -13.18 -1.34 -13.37
N ALA A 78 -13.94 -1.28 -12.28
CA ALA A 78 -13.60 -0.53 -11.07
C ALA A 78 -12.35 -1.06 -10.35
N THR A 79 -11.98 -2.33 -10.54
CA THR A 79 -10.81 -2.95 -9.90
C THR A 79 -9.49 -2.32 -10.36
N SER A 80 -9.41 -1.80 -11.59
CA SER A 80 -8.21 -1.09 -12.07
C SER A 80 -7.98 0.23 -11.35
N LEU A 81 -9.04 0.90 -10.87
CA LEU A 81 -8.96 2.13 -10.12
C LEU A 81 -8.42 1.90 -8.69
N ALA A 82 -8.49 0.68 -8.16
CA ALA A 82 -7.90 0.33 -6.88
C ALA A 82 -6.37 0.51 -6.87
N ALA A 83 -5.70 0.26 -8.01
CA ALA A 83 -4.27 0.52 -8.15
C ALA A 83 -3.96 2.02 -8.04
N LEU A 84 -4.82 2.88 -8.57
CA LEU A 84 -4.67 4.33 -8.47
C LEU A 84 -4.88 4.83 -7.03
N LYS A 85 -5.75 4.18 -6.26
CA LYS A 85 -5.98 4.48 -4.83
C LYS A 85 -4.78 4.12 -3.94
N ALA A 86 -3.87 3.28 -4.40
CA ALA A 86 -2.64 2.95 -3.67
C ALA A 86 -1.66 4.14 -3.61
N PHE A 87 -1.72 5.09 -4.56
CA PHE A 87 -0.87 6.28 -4.55
C PHE A 87 -1.15 7.20 -3.35
N PRO A 88 -2.40 7.63 -3.08
CA PRO A 88 -2.76 8.34 -1.85
C PRO A 88 -2.27 7.66 -0.57
N ALA A 89 -2.45 6.35 -0.47
CA ALA A 89 -2.04 5.55 0.68
C ALA A 89 -0.53 5.59 0.91
N ALA A 90 0.26 5.45 -0.17
CA ALA A 90 1.72 5.48 -0.11
C ALA A 90 2.25 6.90 0.20
N ILE A 91 1.64 7.93 -0.37
CA ILE A 91 2.03 9.33 -0.13
C ILE A 91 1.72 9.73 1.32
N LEU A 92 0.52 9.42 1.81
CA LEU A 92 0.12 9.70 3.20
C LEU A 92 1.04 9.00 4.21
N GLY A 93 1.44 7.76 3.92
CA GLY A 93 2.31 7.00 4.78
C GLY A 93 3.81 7.32 4.64
N GLY A 94 4.20 8.08 3.62
CA GLY A 94 5.59 8.36 3.26
C GLY A 94 6.25 7.24 2.47
N LEU A 95 6.91 7.60 1.37
CA LEU A 95 7.59 6.65 0.47
C LEU A 95 8.85 6.03 1.09
N ASP A 96 9.45 6.69 2.09
CA ASP A 96 10.67 6.25 2.75
C ASP A 96 10.41 5.27 3.90
N SER A 97 9.18 5.18 4.41
CA SER A 97 8.83 4.38 5.58
C SER A 97 7.80 3.30 5.26
N THR A 98 8.25 2.04 5.29
CA THR A 98 7.38 0.87 5.07
C THR A 98 6.25 0.78 6.11
N THR A 99 6.53 1.09 7.38
CA THR A 99 5.52 1.07 8.44
C THR A 99 4.55 2.25 8.31
N GLY A 100 5.04 3.40 7.86
CA GLY A 100 4.20 4.57 7.56
C GLY A 100 3.23 4.29 6.40
N ALA A 101 3.72 3.70 5.30
CA ALA A 101 2.90 3.28 4.15
C ALA A 101 1.74 2.34 4.55
N LEU A 102 2.00 1.43 5.51
CA LEU A 102 0.98 0.54 6.07
C LEU A 102 -0.11 1.29 6.84
N ALA A 103 0.28 2.22 7.71
CA ALA A 103 -0.66 3.07 8.43
C ALA A 103 -1.46 3.97 7.46
N GLY A 104 -0.80 4.55 6.46
CA GLY A 104 -1.42 5.35 5.41
C GLY A 104 -2.47 4.58 4.62
N GLY A 105 -2.16 3.33 4.24
CA GLY A 105 -3.12 2.44 3.56
C GLY A 105 -4.36 2.12 4.39
N LEU A 106 -4.21 1.88 5.69
CA LEU A 106 -5.34 1.68 6.60
C LEU A 106 -6.20 2.94 6.73
N ILE A 107 -5.58 4.11 6.90
CA ILE A 107 -6.29 5.38 7.01
C ILE A 107 -7.08 5.68 5.74
N VAL A 108 -6.46 5.51 4.57
CA VAL A 108 -7.12 5.71 3.27
C VAL A 108 -8.28 4.74 3.08
N GLY A 109 -8.09 3.45 3.38
CA GLY A 109 -9.15 2.45 3.25
C GLY A 109 -10.33 2.70 4.21
N VAL A 110 -10.07 3.13 5.45
CA VAL A 110 -11.13 3.53 6.40
C VAL A 110 -11.86 4.78 5.91
N THR A 111 -11.12 5.77 5.41
CA THR A 111 -11.70 7.00 4.88
C THR A 111 -12.60 6.73 3.68
N GLU A 112 -12.16 5.88 2.75
CA GLU A 112 -12.97 5.42 1.62
C GLU A 112 -14.23 4.69 2.08
N SER A 113 -14.10 3.77 3.04
CA SER A 113 -15.25 3.02 3.58
C SER A 113 -16.26 3.93 4.27
N LEU A 114 -15.80 4.95 5.00
CA LEU A 114 -16.67 5.94 5.64
C LEU A 114 -17.33 6.85 4.60
N ALA A 115 -16.57 7.37 3.65
CA ALA A 115 -17.09 8.23 2.58
C ALA A 115 -18.16 7.50 1.73
N THR A 116 -17.99 6.21 1.49
CA THR A 116 -18.98 5.37 0.79
C THR A 116 -20.21 5.10 1.67
N GLY A 117 -20.02 4.90 2.98
CA GLY A 117 -21.11 4.67 3.93
C GLY A 117 -22.01 5.89 4.17
N TYR A 118 -21.42 7.10 4.21
CA TYR A 118 -22.14 8.37 4.38
C TYR A 118 -22.60 9.00 3.04
N GLN A 119 -22.55 8.24 1.95
CA GLN A 119 -22.93 8.74 0.62
C GLN A 119 -24.40 9.17 0.53
N SER A 120 -25.28 8.67 1.40
CA SER A 120 -26.68 9.11 1.50
C SER A 120 -26.82 10.54 2.04
N ASP A 121 -26.00 10.93 3.01
CA ASP A 121 -26.07 12.25 3.67
C ASP A 121 -25.27 13.31 2.90
N LEU A 122 -24.22 12.90 2.18
CA LEU A 122 -23.33 13.77 1.39
C LEU A 122 -23.75 13.89 -0.08
N SER A 123 -25.00 13.54 -0.42
CA SER A 123 -25.53 13.60 -1.80
C SER A 123 -25.49 14.99 -2.46
N PHE A 124 -25.30 16.05 -1.67
CA PHE A 124 -25.06 17.43 -2.14
C PHE A 124 -23.72 17.63 -2.87
N LEU A 125 -22.70 16.81 -2.57
CA LEU A 125 -21.34 16.91 -3.14
C LEU A 125 -21.15 16.06 -4.42
N GLY A 126 -22.19 15.35 -4.88
CA GLY A 126 -22.17 14.53 -6.09
C GLY A 126 -22.01 13.03 -5.82
N ARG A 127 -22.51 12.17 -6.72
CA ARG A 127 -22.35 10.71 -6.63
C ARG A 127 -20.90 10.35 -6.99
N GLY A 128 -20.15 9.71 -6.08
CA GLY A 128 -18.76 9.27 -6.31
C GLY A 128 -17.72 9.76 -5.30
N ILE A 129 -18.13 10.40 -4.19
CA ILE A 129 -17.20 10.89 -3.15
C ILE A 129 -16.38 9.76 -2.54
N GLY A 130 -16.93 8.55 -2.44
CA GLY A 130 -16.20 7.37 -1.97
C GLY A 130 -14.92 7.11 -2.76
N ASP A 131 -14.97 7.23 -4.09
CA ASP A 131 -13.81 7.01 -4.97
C ASP A 131 -12.83 8.18 -4.97
N LEU A 132 -13.30 9.40 -4.70
CA LEU A 132 -12.52 10.63 -4.72
C LEU A 132 -11.87 10.97 -3.36
N ALA A 133 -12.44 10.47 -2.26
CA ALA A 133 -12.00 10.76 -0.90
C ALA A 133 -10.51 10.46 -0.66
N PRO A 134 -9.94 9.33 -1.12
CA PRO A 134 -8.50 9.08 -1.02
C PRO A 134 -7.64 10.17 -1.65
N TYR A 135 -8.02 10.66 -2.84
CA TYR A 135 -7.27 11.67 -3.58
C TYR A 135 -7.38 13.04 -2.93
N LEU A 136 -8.54 13.37 -2.34
CA LEU A 136 -8.69 14.60 -1.57
C LEU A 136 -7.82 14.61 -0.31
N VAL A 137 -7.74 13.48 0.40
CA VAL A 137 -6.82 13.34 1.54
C VAL A 137 -5.38 13.53 1.11
N MET A 138 -4.98 12.91 -0.01
CA MET A 138 -3.65 13.08 -0.57
C MET A 138 -3.33 14.56 -0.88
N VAL A 139 -4.26 15.27 -1.54
CA VAL A 139 -4.08 16.70 -1.85
C VAL A 139 -3.99 17.53 -0.58
N ALA A 140 -4.85 17.28 0.41
CA ALA A 140 -4.82 18.00 1.68
C ALA A 140 -3.49 17.84 2.42
N VAL A 141 -2.91 16.64 2.38
CA VAL A 141 -1.61 16.35 3.01
C VAL A 141 -0.47 17.02 2.27
N LEU A 142 -0.51 17.05 0.93
CA LEU A 142 0.51 17.71 0.11
C LEU A 142 0.47 19.25 0.19
N LEU A 143 -0.63 19.82 0.65
CA LEU A 143 -0.78 21.27 0.85
C LEU A 143 -0.13 21.77 2.16
N ILE A 144 0.20 20.87 3.08
CA ILE A 144 0.85 21.16 4.35
C ILE A 144 2.36 20.94 4.21
#